data_AF-A0A814LZU8-F1
#
_entry.id   AF-A0A814LZU8-F1
#
_cell.length_a   1.000
_cell.length_b   1.000
_cell.length_c   1.000
_cell.angle_alpha   90.00
_cell.angle_beta   90.00
_cell.angle_gamma   90.00
#
_symmetry.space_group_name_H-M   'P 1'
#
loop_
_entity.id
_entity.type
_entity.pdbx_description
1 polymer ?
#
loop_
_entity_poly.entity_id
_entity_poly.type
_entity_poly.pdbx_seq_one_letter_code
_entity_poly.pdbx_strand_id
1 'polypeptide(L)'
;MQDPDRDFETPEGIFNTNLRPDSKRRSRLFASTIVYVQNKTKTEVFDLLSPYCSMLLVAQETHFNDIPHHHIYLRTIEPYLIIEMRNLIHFAYDRDIFERPDLNNQEYVINGILIQTVRNEKNYLKYITKYDTNPLTLGINGNILSFHYNSITWAQNTEKFEYTDPHVLNHPQYYKLLEKVHARVQVQKQELLIGPLRPFLNILDEEKMNSWQGIVIRWWNDWIINGFIHKKKQLFLWGKSNTGKTTFVLNLIRACLSQINEEDEIVDDIIELQIMRPTPRDKKFAWQDFNSSLHKIVLMDEFDISDYDVTDLKKALAGETLVANRKGESSIKFKMQMPIIMISNCEPPKNDRMTQMQGFNERLLVVKADRLIH
;
A
#
# COMPACT_ATOMS: atom_id res chain seq x y z
N MET A 1 1.84 -4.39 30.08
CA MET A 1 1.86 -3.78 28.74
C MET A 1 1.81 -2.28 28.95
N GLN A 2 2.97 -1.62 28.92
CA GLN A 2 3.00 -0.16 28.79
C GLN A 2 2.70 0.15 27.33
N ASP A 3 1.75 1.05 27.12
CA ASP A 3 1.45 1.61 25.82
C ASP A 3 2.69 2.38 25.33
N PRO A 4 3.35 1.98 24.23
CA PRO A 4 4.53 2.69 23.74
C PRO A 4 4.23 4.15 23.34
N ASP A 5 2.94 4.52 23.23
CA ASP A 5 2.49 5.89 23.00
C ASP A 5 2.35 6.73 24.28
N ARG A 6 2.48 6.12 25.49
CA ARG A 6 2.33 6.85 26.77
C ARG A 6 3.54 7.69 27.19
N ASP A 7 4.69 7.53 26.56
CA ASP A 7 5.92 8.27 26.93
C ASP A 7 6.19 9.51 26.05
N PHE A 8 5.28 9.87 25.15
CA PHE A 8 5.36 11.13 24.42
C PHE A 8 4.36 12.12 25.02
N GLU A 9 4.82 12.83 26.06
CA GLU A 9 4.14 14.00 26.61
C GLU A 9 3.59 14.89 25.48
N THR A 10 2.34 15.29 25.64
CA THR A 10 1.65 16.23 24.75
C THR A 10 2.43 17.54 24.62
N PRO A 11 2.22 18.32 23.54
CA PRO A 11 3.05 19.47 23.15
C PRO A 11 3.12 20.63 24.15
N GLU A 12 2.33 20.61 25.23
CA GLU A 12 2.24 21.71 26.20
C GLU A 12 3.57 21.97 26.94
N GLY A 13 4.44 20.97 27.07
CA GLY A 13 5.76 21.11 27.69
C GLY A 13 6.87 21.60 26.74
N ILE A 14 6.76 21.32 25.44
CA ILE A 14 7.81 21.64 24.44
C ILE A 14 7.51 22.97 23.74
N PHE A 15 6.23 23.28 23.49
CA PHE A 15 5.78 24.54 22.92
C PHE A 15 5.27 25.43 24.04
N ASN A 16 6.19 25.97 24.84
CA ASN A 16 5.83 27.06 25.73
C ASN A 16 5.46 28.28 24.86
N THR A 17 4.17 28.47 24.61
CA THR A 17 3.57 29.50 23.73
C THR A 17 3.71 30.93 24.27
N ASN A 18 4.47 31.11 25.36
CA ASN A 18 5.03 32.40 25.71
C ASN A 18 6.05 32.80 24.64
N LEU A 19 5.53 33.38 23.54
CA LEU A 19 6.29 34.09 22.52
C LEU A 19 7.15 35.12 23.25
N ARG A 20 8.40 34.74 23.53
CA ARG A 20 9.37 35.68 24.06
C ARG A 20 9.53 36.79 23.02
N PRO A 21 9.60 38.07 23.43
CA PRO A 21 9.89 39.15 22.50
C PRO A 21 11.13 38.79 21.68
N ASP A 22 11.11 39.12 20.38
CA ASP A 22 12.09 38.66 19.40
C ASP A 22 13.51 38.76 19.95
N SER A 23 14.09 37.59 20.18
CA SER A 23 15.44 37.48 20.69
C SER A 23 16.39 38.16 19.72
N LYS A 24 17.08 39.21 20.18
CA LYS A 24 18.19 39.85 19.44
C LYS A 24 19.40 38.93 19.27
N ARG A 25 19.39 37.73 19.87
CA ARG A 25 20.45 36.74 19.71
C ARG A 25 20.29 36.01 18.38
N ARG A 26 21.33 36.04 17.56
CA ARG A 26 21.42 35.22 16.35
C ARG A 26 21.65 33.75 16.69
N SER A 27 21.00 32.86 15.96
CA SER A 27 21.09 31.40 16.08
C SER A 27 21.32 30.78 14.71
N ARG A 28 21.87 29.56 14.68
CA ARG A 28 21.90 28.73 13.47
C ARG A 28 20.84 27.63 13.49
N LEU A 29 20.25 27.36 14.65
CA LEU A 29 19.36 26.21 14.85
C LEU A 29 17.92 26.70 15.05
N PHE A 30 17.05 26.27 14.15
CA PHE A 30 15.64 26.66 14.13
C PHE A 30 14.73 25.45 13.88
N ALA A 31 13.52 25.54 14.39
CA ALA A 31 12.43 24.66 14.03
C ALA A 31 11.18 25.50 13.75
N SER A 32 10.37 25.06 12.82
CA SER A 32 9.13 25.70 12.44
C SER A 32 7.99 24.70 12.27
N THR A 33 6.78 25.08 12.64
CA THR A 33 5.55 24.36 12.29
C THR A 33 4.65 25.30 11.51
N ILE A 34 4.14 24.84 10.37
CA ILE A 34 3.33 25.62 9.44
C ILE A 34 1.98 24.94 9.29
N VAL A 35 0.98 25.48 10.00
CA VAL A 35 -0.33 24.85 10.25
C VAL A 35 -1.25 24.89 9.03
N TYR A 36 -0.88 25.63 7.98
CA TYR A 36 -1.68 25.76 6.76
C TYR A 36 -0.77 25.79 5.53
N VAL A 37 -0.60 24.63 4.92
CA VAL A 37 0.18 24.48 3.68
C VAL A 37 -0.80 24.44 2.51
N GLN A 38 -1.39 25.58 2.16
CA GLN A 38 -2.16 25.68 0.92
C GLN A 38 -1.17 25.94 -0.22
N ASN A 39 -1.14 25.04 -1.20
CA ASN A 39 -0.43 25.20 -2.48
C ASN A 39 1.10 25.08 -2.46
N LYS A 40 1.70 24.45 -1.44
CA LYS A 40 3.14 24.13 -1.45
C LYS A 40 3.40 22.68 -1.08
N THR A 41 4.14 21.99 -1.94
CA THR A 41 4.62 20.65 -1.65
C THR A 41 5.82 20.69 -0.72
N LYS A 42 6.04 19.60 0.02
CA LYS A 42 7.24 19.39 0.84
C LYS A 42 8.53 19.59 0.04
N THR A 43 8.55 19.12 -1.22
CA THR A 43 9.68 19.24 -2.15
C THR A 43 9.99 20.69 -2.51
N GLU A 44 8.98 21.47 -2.91
CA GLU A 44 9.20 22.89 -3.24
C GLU A 44 9.79 23.68 -2.06
N VAL A 45 9.27 23.43 -0.85
CA VAL A 45 9.77 24.07 0.38
C VAL A 45 11.21 23.63 0.65
N PHE A 46 11.49 22.34 0.49
CA PHE A 46 12.83 21.79 0.68
C PHE A 46 13.83 22.41 -0.28
N ASP A 47 13.51 22.50 -1.57
CA ASP A 47 14.38 23.07 -2.59
C ASP A 47 14.65 24.56 -2.36
N LEU A 48 13.64 25.32 -1.91
CA LEU A 48 13.77 26.75 -1.64
C LEU A 48 14.64 27.04 -0.41
N LEU A 49 14.58 26.19 0.61
CA LEU A 49 15.33 26.40 1.86
C LEU A 49 16.73 25.78 1.83
N SER A 50 16.95 24.75 1.02
CA SER A 50 18.22 24.01 0.93
C SER A 50 19.46 24.90 0.72
N PRO A 51 19.45 25.92 -0.17
CA PRO A 51 20.62 26.78 -0.39
C PRO A 51 21.10 27.54 0.85
N TYR A 52 20.24 27.73 1.86
CA TYR A 52 20.55 28.48 3.08
C TYR A 52 20.96 27.59 4.26
N CYS A 53 20.92 26.27 4.07
CA CYS A 53 21.01 25.28 5.13
C CYS A 53 22.23 24.36 4.97
N SER A 54 22.92 24.14 6.08
CA SER A 54 23.88 23.04 6.22
C SER A 54 23.19 21.73 6.62
N MET A 55 22.04 21.83 7.31
CA MET A 55 21.13 20.72 7.55
C MET A 55 19.69 21.20 7.41
N LEU A 56 18.85 20.41 6.76
CA LEU A 56 17.44 20.71 6.56
C LEU A 56 16.63 19.43 6.72
N LEU A 57 15.51 19.49 7.43
CA LEU A 57 14.49 18.46 7.41
C LEU A 57 13.15 19.13 7.16
N VAL A 58 12.40 18.64 6.18
CA VAL A 58 11.00 19.00 5.99
C VAL A 58 10.19 17.71 6.11
N ALA A 59 9.27 17.68 7.06
CA ALA A 59 8.31 16.61 7.26
C ALA A 59 6.89 17.14 7.08
N GLN A 60 5.98 16.26 6.67
CA GLN A 60 4.56 16.54 6.54
C GLN A 60 3.77 15.61 7.47
N GLU A 61 2.86 16.20 8.24
CA GLU A 61 1.91 15.48 9.08
C GLU A 61 0.50 15.99 8.75
N THR A 62 -0.49 15.12 8.88
CA THR A 62 -1.90 15.48 8.70
C THR A 62 -2.51 15.69 10.08
N HIS A 63 -3.03 16.89 10.35
CA HIS A 63 -3.70 17.19 11.62
C HIS A 63 -5.04 16.45 11.74
N PHE A 64 -5.66 16.47 12.92
CA PHE A 64 -6.96 15.78 13.18
C PHE A 64 -8.13 16.24 12.29
N ASN A 65 -7.98 17.37 11.58
CA ASN A 65 -8.96 17.92 10.64
C ASN A 65 -8.61 17.61 9.16
N ASP A 66 -7.73 16.66 8.89
CA ASP A 66 -7.22 16.34 7.55
C ASP A 66 -6.48 17.48 6.84
N ILE A 67 -6.06 18.50 7.60
CA ILE A 67 -5.26 19.62 7.07
C ILE A 67 -3.78 19.24 7.17
N PRO A 68 -3.02 19.24 6.06
CA PRO A 68 -1.60 18.98 6.10
C PRO A 68 -0.85 20.18 6.68
N HIS A 69 0.11 19.90 7.56
CA HIS A 69 1.07 20.88 8.08
C HIS A 69 2.50 20.41 7.87
N HIS A 70 3.40 21.36 7.65
CA HIS A 70 4.82 21.09 7.54
C HIS A 70 5.52 21.36 8.86
N HIS A 71 6.37 20.42 9.27
CA HIS A 71 7.35 20.60 10.32
C HIS A 71 8.73 20.71 9.69
N ILE A 72 9.45 21.77 10.04
CA ILE A 72 10.73 22.10 9.44
C ILE A 72 11.78 22.18 10.53
N TYR A 73 12.91 21.52 10.35
CA TYR A 73 14.12 21.76 11.12
C TYR A 73 15.19 22.36 10.20
N LEU A 74 15.85 23.42 10.65
CA LEU A 74 16.89 24.10 9.90
C LEU A 74 18.14 24.29 10.75
N ARG A 75 19.29 23.89 10.20
CA ARG A 75 20.61 24.38 10.61
C ARG A 75 21.18 25.24 9.50
N THR A 76 21.12 26.55 9.67
CA THR A 76 21.57 27.49 8.65
C THR A 76 23.07 27.60 8.54
N ILE A 77 23.55 27.94 7.34
CA ILE A 77 24.98 28.19 7.06
C ILE A 77 25.44 29.42 7.86
N GLU A 78 24.64 30.49 7.82
CA GLU A 78 24.87 31.73 8.56
C GLU A 78 23.94 31.86 9.78
N PRO A 79 24.36 32.58 10.83
CA PRO A 79 23.50 32.81 12.00
C PRO A 79 22.48 33.92 11.71
N TYR A 80 21.20 33.64 11.94
CA TYR A 80 20.08 34.55 11.71
C TYR A 80 19.38 34.97 13.01
N LEU A 81 18.72 36.10 13.00
CA LEU A 81 17.67 36.46 13.96
C LEU A 81 16.40 35.65 13.66
N ILE A 82 15.54 35.49 14.67
CA ILE A 82 14.24 34.81 14.49
C ILE A 82 13.41 35.51 13.40
N ILE A 83 13.43 36.85 13.35
CA ILE A 83 12.70 37.62 12.34
C ILE A 83 13.24 37.39 10.92
N GLU A 84 14.56 37.33 10.75
CA GLU A 84 15.21 37.04 9.46
C GLU A 84 14.82 35.62 9.00
N MET A 85 14.83 34.64 9.91
CA MET A 85 14.42 33.27 9.61
C MET A 85 12.93 33.15 9.30
N ARG A 86 12.07 33.90 10.02
CA ARG A 86 10.64 33.98 9.72
C ARG A 86 10.43 34.48 8.29
N ASN A 87 11.12 35.54 7.89
CA ASN A 87 11.02 36.10 6.53
C ASN A 87 11.53 35.12 5.46
N LEU A 88 12.59 34.36 5.75
CA LEU A 88 13.10 33.33 4.85
C LEU A 88 12.10 32.18 4.65
N ILE A 89 11.55 31.65 5.75
CA ILE A 89 10.52 30.61 5.68
C ILE A 89 9.29 31.15 4.97
N HIS A 90 8.91 32.39 5.28
CA HIS A 90 7.79 33.05 4.65
C HIS A 90 7.95 33.12 3.12
N PHE A 91 9.12 33.56 2.63
CA PHE A 91 9.45 33.59 1.21
C PHE A 91 9.29 32.23 0.52
N ALA A 92 9.59 31.13 1.23
CA ALA A 92 9.42 29.78 0.68
C ALA A 92 7.94 29.41 0.45
N TYR A 93 7.01 30.02 1.19
CA TYR A 93 5.57 29.71 1.10
C TYR A 93 4.79 30.72 0.26
N ASP A 94 5.13 32.00 0.35
CA ASP A 94 4.47 33.08 -0.39
C ASP A 94 5.53 34.02 -0.99
N ARG A 95 5.74 33.86 -2.31
CA ARG A 95 6.71 34.64 -3.09
C ARG A 95 6.26 36.09 -3.32
N ASP A 96 4.97 36.37 -3.25
CA ASP A 96 4.39 37.66 -3.66
C ASP A 96 4.53 38.76 -2.59
N ILE A 97 5.06 38.42 -1.41
CA ILE A 97 5.18 39.36 -0.30
C ILE A 97 6.32 40.37 -0.47
N PHE A 98 7.37 40.07 -1.25
CA PHE A 98 8.44 41.05 -1.50
C PHE A 98 8.09 42.09 -2.57
N GLU A 99 7.04 41.87 -3.36
CA GLU A 99 6.62 42.80 -4.41
C GLU A 99 5.65 43.89 -3.91
N ARG A 100 5.29 43.87 -2.62
CA ARG A 100 4.39 44.87 -2.02
C ARG A 100 5.20 45.96 -1.29
N PRO A 101 5.31 47.18 -1.83
CA PRO A 101 6.21 48.21 -1.30
C PRO A 101 5.79 48.81 0.06
N ASP A 102 4.56 48.55 0.52
CA ASP A 102 3.96 49.23 1.68
C ASP A 102 4.12 48.48 3.03
N LEU A 103 4.97 47.45 3.09
CA LEU A 103 5.04 46.52 4.23
C LEU A 103 5.83 47.00 5.46
N ASN A 104 6.29 48.25 5.51
CA ASN A 104 7.13 48.72 6.60
C ASN A 104 6.40 48.97 7.93
N ASN A 105 5.06 48.91 8.02
CA ASN A 105 4.35 49.34 9.24
C ASN A 105 3.04 48.61 9.61
N GLN A 106 2.76 47.43 9.06
CA GLN A 106 1.62 46.62 9.55
C GLN A 106 2.07 45.21 9.93
N GLU A 107 1.85 44.86 11.21
CA GLU A 107 1.96 43.50 11.74
C GLU A 107 1.00 42.57 10.97
N TYR A 108 1.43 42.08 9.81
CA TYR A 108 0.85 40.87 9.26
C TYR A 108 1.27 39.72 10.17
N VAL A 109 0.44 39.47 11.19
CA VAL A 109 0.41 38.19 11.89
C VAL A 109 -0.06 37.17 10.87
N ILE A 110 0.90 36.57 10.17
CA ILE A 110 0.65 35.42 9.33
C ILE A 110 0.35 34.28 10.28
N ASN A 111 -0.94 34.13 10.55
CA ASN A 111 -1.54 33.13 11.43
C ASN A 111 -1.12 31.74 10.93
N GLY A 112 -0.05 31.18 11.49
CA GLY A 112 0.28 29.77 11.28
C GLY A 112 1.76 29.39 11.16
N ILE A 113 2.71 30.34 11.06
CA ILE A 113 4.15 30.02 11.09
C ILE A 113 4.68 30.19 12.51
N LEU A 114 4.85 29.07 13.21
CA LEU A 114 5.43 29.03 14.55
C LEU A 114 6.91 28.69 14.43
N ILE A 115 7.79 29.69 14.59
CA ILE A 115 9.24 29.50 14.56
C ILE A 115 9.87 29.62 15.95
N GLN A 116 10.83 28.74 16.25
CA GLN A 116 11.60 28.75 17.49
C GLN A 116 13.06 28.39 17.29
N THR A 117 13.90 28.78 18.24
CA THR A 117 15.31 28.36 18.29
C THR A 117 15.41 26.98 18.93
N VAL A 118 16.22 26.11 18.33
CA VAL A 118 16.37 24.73 18.79
C VAL A 118 17.52 24.64 19.79
N ARG A 119 17.23 24.10 20.98
CA ARG A 119 18.24 23.87 22.04
C ARG A 119 18.83 22.47 21.99
N ASN A 120 18.04 21.48 21.58
CA ASN A 120 18.45 20.08 21.48
C ASN A 120 17.97 19.52 20.14
N GLU A 121 18.86 19.53 19.17
CA GLU A 121 18.61 19.06 17.80
C GLU A 121 18.09 17.63 17.73
N LYS A 122 18.70 16.70 18.50
CA LYS A 122 18.32 15.29 18.49
C LYS A 122 16.86 15.09 18.89
N ASN A 123 16.40 15.81 19.92
CA ASN A 123 15.02 15.70 20.38
C ASN A 123 14.04 16.27 19.33
N TYR A 124 14.39 17.37 18.68
CA TYR A 124 13.56 17.96 17.64
C TYR A 124 13.45 17.06 16.41
N LEU A 125 14.56 16.51 15.93
CA LEU A 125 14.56 15.62 14.77
C LEU A 125 13.74 14.34 15.01
N LYS A 126 13.85 13.76 16.21
CA LYS A 126 12.98 12.64 16.62
C LYS A 126 11.51 13.02 16.66
N TYR A 127 11.17 14.19 17.19
CA TYR A 127 9.79 14.67 17.26
C TYR A 127 9.20 14.88 15.86
N ILE A 128 9.93 15.57 14.98
CA ILE A 128 9.43 15.92 13.65
C ILE A 128 9.20 14.66 12.79
N THR A 129 10.06 13.66 12.92
CA THR A 129 10.00 12.41 12.14
C THR A 129 9.15 11.32 12.82
N LYS A 130 8.37 11.65 13.85
CA LYS A 130 7.57 10.65 14.57
C LYS A 130 6.44 10.04 13.71
N TYR A 131 5.88 10.82 12.78
CA TYR A 131 4.74 10.38 11.96
C TYR A 131 4.96 10.50 10.44
N ASP A 132 5.91 11.31 9.98
CA ASP A 132 6.26 11.33 8.56
C ASP A 132 7.20 10.16 8.26
N THR A 133 6.74 9.28 7.37
CA THR A 133 7.46 8.08 6.93
C THR A 133 8.44 8.36 5.80
N ASN A 134 8.37 9.54 5.18
CA ASN A 134 9.24 9.94 4.08
C ASN A 134 9.64 11.43 4.17
N PRO A 135 10.24 11.91 5.27
CA PRO A 135 10.77 13.27 5.37
C PRO A 135 11.86 13.53 4.34
N LEU A 136 11.94 14.77 3.83
CA LEU A 136 13.07 15.21 3.01
C LEU A 136 14.18 15.71 3.91
N THR A 137 15.41 15.24 3.67
CA THR A 137 16.57 15.56 4.53
C THR A 137 17.78 16.00 3.73
N LEU A 138 18.47 17.05 4.19
CA LEU A 138 19.78 17.50 3.74
C LEU A 138 20.75 17.47 4.92
N GLY A 139 21.91 16.85 4.77
CA GLY A 139 22.99 16.91 5.77
C GLY A 139 22.69 16.25 7.14
N ILE A 140 21.59 15.51 7.27
CA ILE A 140 21.16 14.87 8.53
C ILE A 140 21.51 13.39 8.52
N ASN A 141 22.13 12.91 9.60
CA ASN A 141 22.36 11.49 9.80
C ASN A 141 21.06 10.80 10.23
N GLY A 142 20.59 9.81 9.48
CA GLY A 142 19.35 9.06 9.78
C GLY A 142 19.27 8.49 11.20
N ASN A 143 20.41 8.16 11.83
CA ASN A 143 20.45 7.59 13.18
C ASN A 143 19.92 8.52 14.29
N ILE A 144 19.78 9.82 14.02
CA ILE A 144 19.21 10.78 15.00
C ILE A 144 17.71 11.02 14.82
N LEU A 145 17.11 10.40 13.80
CA LEU A 145 15.67 10.45 13.54
C LEU A 145 14.89 9.51 14.46
N SER A 146 13.56 9.55 14.37
CA SER A 146 12.68 8.77 15.23
C SER A 146 12.92 7.26 15.06
N PHE A 147 12.62 6.50 16.13
CA PHE A 147 12.62 5.04 16.04
C PHE A 147 11.66 4.54 14.95
N HIS A 148 10.51 5.21 14.79
CA HIS A 148 9.53 4.84 13.77
C HIS A 148 10.10 4.99 12.35
N TYR A 149 10.75 6.11 12.04
CA TYR A 149 11.40 6.34 10.76
C TYR A 149 12.46 5.26 10.50
N ASN A 150 13.36 5.04 11.46
CA ASN A 150 14.42 4.05 11.32
C ASN A 150 13.87 2.62 11.13
N SER A 151 12.75 2.30 11.78
CA SER A 151 12.08 0.99 11.61
C SER A 151 11.50 0.83 10.21
N ILE A 152 10.90 1.88 9.63
CA ILE A 152 10.39 1.84 8.26
C ILE A 152 11.54 1.74 7.27
N THR A 153 12.59 2.55 7.40
CA THR A 153 13.75 2.52 6.53
C THR A 153 14.46 1.16 6.59
N TRP A 154 14.61 0.58 7.79
CA TRP A 154 15.12 -0.78 7.93
C TRP A 154 14.22 -1.79 7.21
N ALA A 155 12.90 -1.77 7.46
CA ALA A 155 11.95 -2.66 6.79
C ALA A 155 11.97 -2.49 5.26
N GLN A 156 12.18 -1.29 4.76
CA GLN A 156 12.33 -1.01 3.32
C GLN A 156 13.64 -1.55 2.74
N ASN A 157 14.66 -1.84 3.53
CA ASN A 157 15.95 -2.33 3.03
C ASN A 157 16.20 -3.81 3.36
N THR A 158 15.34 -4.43 4.16
CA THR A 158 15.49 -5.81 4.60
C THR A 158 14.47 -6.72 3.91
N GLU A 159 14.94 -7.77 3.23
CA GLU A 159 14.07 -8.70 2.49
C GLU A 159 13.25 -9.61 3.42
N LYS A 160 13.91 -10.20 4.43
CA LYS A 160 13.30 -11.16 5.37
C LYS A 160 13.45 -10.69 6.80
N PHE A 161 12.40 -10.86 7.60
CA PHE A 161 12.46 -10.58 9.03
C PHE A 161 13.30 -11.64 9.74
N GLU A 162 14.37 -11.23 10.41
CA GLU A 162 15.21 -12.12 11.21
C GLU A 162 15.36 -11.60 12.64
N TYR A 163 15.16 -12.48 13.62
CA TYR A 163 15.35 -12.15 15.04
C TYR A 163 16.80 -11.80 15.39
N THR A 164 17.75 -12.20 14.55
CA THR A 164 19.18 -11.94 14.68
C THR A 164 19.64 -10.66 13.98
N ASP A 165 18.75 -9.95 13.29
CA ASP A 165 19.08 -8.69 12.63
C ASP A 165 19.55 -7.64 13.67
N PRO A 166 20.65 -6.90 13.42
CA PRO A 166 21.15 -5.89 14.36
C PRO A 166 20.12 -4.85 14.79
N HIS A 167 19.20 -4.43 13.91
CA HIS A 167 18.13 -3.48 14.25
C HIS A 167 17.16 -4.08 15.26
N VAL A 168 16.81 -5.35 15.11
CA VAL A 168 15.92 -6.10 16.02
C VAL A 168 16.62 -6.37 17.35
N LEU A 169 17.88 -6.83 17.32
CA LEU A 169 18.69 -7.11 18.51
C LEU A 169 18.95 -5.86 19.36
N ASN A 170 19.07 -4.69 18.75
CA ASN A 170 19.21 -3.42 19.47
C ASN A 170 17.88 -2.92 20.09
N HIS A 171 16.75 -3.52 19.74
CA HIS A 171 15.41 -3.13 20.19
C HIS A 171 14.55 -4.35 20.58
N PRO A 172 15.02 -5.24 21.47
CA PRO A 172 14.38 -6.52 21.75
C PRO A 172 12.96 -6.35 22.32
N GLN A 173 12.68 -5.27 23.04
CA GLN A 173 11.35 -4.97 23.59
C GLN A 173 10.31 -4.63 22.50
N TYR A 174 10.75 -4.26 21.29
CA TYR A 174 9.87 -3.85 20.19
C TYR A 174 9.78 -4.91 19.07
N TYR A 175 10.30 -6.12 19.26
CA TYR A 175 10.40 -7.12 18.17
C TYR A 175 9.05 -7.41 17.48
N LYS A 176 7.94 -7.51 18.22
CA LYS A 176 6.59 -7.72 17.65
C LYS A 176 6.10 -6.54 16.83
N LEU A 177 6.49 -5.32 17.21
CA LEU A 177 6.17 -4.12 16.44
C LEU A 177 7.01 -4.10 15.16
N LEU A 178 8.30 -4.40 15.25
CA LEU A 178 9.20 -4.49 14.10
C LEU A 178 8.75 -5.55 13.09
N GLU A 179 8.29 -6.72 13.56
CA GLU A 179 7.73 -7.78 12.72
C GLU A 179 6.51 -7.29 11.93
N LYS A 180 5.59 -6.58 12.60
CA LYS A 180 4.42 -5.98 11.95
C LYS A 180 4.79 -4.88 10.95
N VAL A 181 5.75 -4.01 11.30
CA VAL A 181 6.23 -2.94 10.41
C VAL A 181 6.88 -3.55 9.18
N HIS A 182 7.73 -4.56 9.35
CA HIS A 182 8.38 -5.30 8.26
C HIS A 182 7.33 -5.90 7.32
N ALA A 183 6.40 -6.70 7.87
CA ALA A 183 5.33 -7.32 7.08
C ALA A 183 4.50 -6.28 6.30
N ARG A 184 4.13 -5.17 6.94
CA ARG A 184 3.39 -4.09 6.28
C ARG A 184 4.17 -3.47 5.11
N VAL A 185 5.45 -3.17 5.31
CA VAL A 185 6.29 -2.56 4.27
C VAL A 185 6.52 -3.53 3.11
N GLN A 186 6.72 -4.83 3.37
CA GLN A 186 6.85 -5.82 2.30
C GLN A 186 5.56 -5.93 1.48
N VAL A 187 4.39 -5.92 2.12
CA VAL A 187 3.10 -5.89 1.40
C VAL A 187 2.99 -4.65 0.54
N GLN A 188 3.32 -3.46 1.05
CA GLN A 188 3.29 -2.22 0.28
C GLN A 188 4.24 -2.26 -0.94
N LYS A 189 5.45 -2.81 -0.76
CA LYS A 189 6.38 -3.01 -1.88
C LYS A 189 5.80 -3.93 -2.94
N GLN A 190 5.20 -5.04 -2.53
CA GLN A 190 4.56 -5.98 -3.44
C GLN A 190 3.38 -5.32 -4.16
N GLU A 191 2.56 -4.54 -3.46
CA GLU A 191 1.43 -3.78 -4.03
C GLU A 191 1.87 -2.85 -5.16
N LEU A 192 3.07 -2.23 -5.06
CA LEU A 192 3.63 -1.39 -6.13
C LEU A 192 4.01 -2.18 -7.40
N LEU A 193 4.25 -3.49 -7.28
CA LEU A 193 4.56 -4.37 -8.40
C LEU A 193 3.29 -4.92 -9.07
N ILE A 194 2.13 -4.78 -8.43
CA ILE A 194 0.88 -5.34 -8.94
C ILE A 194 0.26 -4.41 -9.98
N GLY A 195 0.23 -4.87 -11.23
CA GLY A 195 -0.48 -4.18 -12.30
C GLY A 195 -1.94 -4.65 -12.48
N PRO A 196 -2.71 -3.93 -13.32
CA PRO A 196 -4.07 -4.34 -13.64
C PRO A 196 -4.09 -5.56 -14.58
N LEU A 197 -5.12 -6.39 -14.46
CA LEU A 197 -5.43 -7.42 -15.45
C LEU A 197 -5.81 -6.76 -16.79
N ARG A 198 -5.35 -7.32 -17.90
CA ARG A 198 -5.66 -6.84 -19.25
C ARG A 198 -6.45 -7.85 -20.08
N PRO A 199 -7.29 -7.39 -21.03
CA PRO A 199 -7.93 -8.29 -21.97
C PRO A 199 -6.87 -8.97 -22.85
N PHE A 200 -7.18 -10.18 -23.29
CA PHE A 200 -6.40 -10.87 -24.30
C PHE A 200 -6.78 -10.33 -25.68
N LEU A 201 -5.83 -9.64 -26.33
CA LEU A 201 -6.05 -8.89 -27.57
C LEU A 201 -5.74 -9.69 -28.84
N ASN A 202 -5.07 -10.83 -28.74
CA ASN A 202 -4.78 -11.65 -29.91
C ASN A 202 -6.08 -12.22 -30.47
N ILE A 203 -6.44 -11.76 -31.67
CA ILE A 203 -7.62 -12.22 -32.40
C ILE A 203 -7.39 -13.68 -32.75
N LEU A 204 -8.18 -14.56 -32.15
CA LEU A 204 -8.32 -15.92 -32.62
C LEU A 204 -9.21 -15.93 -33.87
N ASP A 205 -8.87 -16.74 -34.87
CA ASP A 205 -9.74 -17.00 -36.02
C ASP A 205 -11.12 -17.52 -35.56
N GLU A 206 -12.17 -17.31 -36.36
CA GLU A 206 -13.56 -17.64 -35.98
C GLU A 206 -13.75 -19.11 -35.55
N GLU A 207 -13.07 -20.05 -36.19
CA GLU A 207 -13.09 -21.47 -35.80
C GLU A 207 -12.50 -21.71 -34.40
N LYS A 208 -11.39 -21.04 -34.08
CA LYS A 208 -10.75 -21.12 -32.75
C LYS A 208 -11.59 -20.41 -31.70
N MET A 209 -12.39 -19.39 -32.06
CA MET A 209 -13.30 -18.75 -31.13
C MET A 209 -14.45 -19.66 -30.69
N ASN A 210 -14.82 -20.65 -31.51
CA ASN A 210 -15.83 -21.67 -31.18
C ASN A 210 -15.28 -22.85 -30.35
N SER A 211 -13.96 -22.94 -30.18
CA SER A 211 -13.32 -23.90 -29.28
C SER A 211 -13.56 -23.57 -27.80
N TRP A 212 -13.29 -24.53 -26.91
CA TRP A 212 -13.36 -24.28 -25.47
C TRP A 212 -12.36 -23.19 -25.02
N GLN A 213 -11.20 -23.09 -25.68
CA GLN A 213 -10.22 -22.02 -25.44
C GLN A 213 -10.80 -20.65 -25.78
N GLY A 214 -11.49 -20.54 -26.91
CA GLY A 214 -12.17 -19.32 -27.33
C GLY A 214 -13.30 -18.89 -26.37
N ILE A 215 -14.02 -19.86 -25.79
CA ILE A 215 -15.03 -19.59 -24.75
C ILE A 215 -14.36 -19.03 -23.48
N VAL A 216 -13.24 -19.63 -23.04
CA VAL A 216 -12.47 -19.15 -21.88
C VAL A 216 -11.93 -17.74 -22.10
N ILE A 217 -11.39 -17.44 -23.29
CA ILE A 217 -10.89 -16.10 -23.62
C ILE A 217 -12.04 -15.07 -23.65
N ARG A 218 -13.20 -15.42 -24.22
CA ARG A 218 -14.38 -14.53 -24.19
C ARG A 218 -14.83 -14.24 -22.76
N TRP A 219 -14.88 -15.26 -21.92
CA TRP A 219 -15.18 -15.12 -20.49
C TRP A 219 -14.17 -14.22 -19.78
N TRP A 220 -12.87 -14.42 -20.04
CA TRP A 220 -11.80 -13.59 -19.48
C TRP A 220 -11.97 -12.13 -19.87
N ASN A 221 -12.09 -11.85 -21.18
CA ASN A 221 -12.23 -10.49 -21.69
C ASN A 221 -13.48 -9.80 -21.12
N ASP A 222 -14.61 -10.51 -21.02
CA ASP A 222 -15.83 -10.00 -20.39
C ASP A 222 -15.64 -9.66 -18.90
N TRP A 223 -14.84 -10.43 -18.15
CA TRP A 223 -14.48 -10.10 -16.78
C TRP A 223 -13.59 -8.87 -16.68
N ILE A 224 -12.57 -8.75 -17.54
CA ILE A 224 -11.64 -7.64 -17.47
C ILE A 224 -12.29 -6.33 -17.91
N ILE A 225 -13.08 -6.36 -18.98
CA ILE A 225 -13.70 -5.15 -19.55
C ILE A 225 -14.86 -4.67 -18.67
N ASN A 226 -15.76 -5.57 -18.25
CA ASN A 226 -16.98 -5.19 -17.56
C ASN A 226 -16.88 -5.30 -16.04
N GLY A 227 -15.78 -5.85 -15.51
CA GLY A 227 -15.58 -6.05 -14.09
C GLY A 227 -16.62 -6.96 -13.44
N PHE A 228 -16.71 -6.86 -12.12
CA PHE A 228 -17.75 -7.54 -11.35
C PHE A 228 -19.10 -6.84 -11.51
N ILE A 229 -20.11 -7.59 -11.97
CA ILE A 229 -21.52 -7.22 -11.87
C ILE A 229 -22.27 -8.26 -11.04
N HIS A 230 -23.39 -7.87 -10.41
CA HIS A 230 -24.16 -8.79 -9.60
C HIS A 230 -24.51 -10.06 -10.40
N LYS A 231 -24.18 -11.23 -9.85
CA LYS A 231 -24.34 -12.55 -10.51
C LYS A 231 -23.41 -12.83 -11.70
N LYS A 232 -22.30 -12.12 -11.85
CA LYS A 232 -21.26 -12.46 -12.83
C LYS A 232 -20.83 -13.92 -12.67
N LYS A 233 -20.76 -14.64 -13.79
CA LYS A 233 -20.45 -16.08 -13.80
C LYS A 233 -18.94 -16.31 -13.65
N GLN A 234 -18.57 -17.26 -12.80
CA GLN A 234 -17.19 -17.74 -12.61
C GLN A 234 -16.90 -18.92 -13.54
N LEU A 235 -15.63 -19.18 -13.85
CA LEU A 235 -15.27 -20.23 -14.80
C LEU A 235 -15.12 -21.58 -14.09
N PHE A 236 -15.80 -22.60 -14.62
CA PHE A 236 -15.57 -24.00 -14.26
C PHE A 236 -15.16 -24.76 -15.52
N LEU A 237 -13.85 -25.00 -15.66
CA LEU A 237 -13.25 -25.68 -16.80
C LEU A 237 -12.97 -27.14 -16.43
N TRP A 238 -13.62 -28.08 -17.11
CA TRP A 238 -13.45 -29.50 -16.81
C TRP A 238 -13.17 -30.34 -18.04
N GLY A 239 -12.54 -31.49 -17.86
CA GLY A 239 -12.27 -32.43 -18.95
C GLY A 239 -11.19 -33.42 -18.56
N LYS A 240 -10.89 -34.39 -19.44
CA LYS A 240 -9.87 -35.41 -19.15
C LYS A 240 -8.52 -34.79 -18.77
N SER A 241 -7.71 -35.56 -18.05
CA SER A 241 -6.31 -35.18 -17.82
C SER A 241 -5.56 -35.04 -19.16
N ASN A 242 -4.50 -34.24 -19.16
CA ASN A 242 -3.65 -33.96 -20.34
C ASN A 242 -4.39 -33.33 -21.54
N THR A 243 -5.46 -32.57 -21.30
CA THR A 243 -6.11 -31.72 -22.34
C THR A 243 -5.52 -30.30 -22.41
N GLY A 244 -4.55 -29.97 -21.54
CA GLY A 244 -3.86 -28.67 -21.53
C GLY A 244 -4.58 -27.56 -20.76
N LYS A 245 -5.63 -27.86 -19.98
CA LYS A 245 -6.43 -26.87 -19.22
C LYS A 245 -5.57 -25.93 -18.37
N THR A 246 -4.78 -26.50 -17.46
CA THR A 246 -3.94 -25.75 -16.52
C THR A 246 -2.91 -24.91 -17.26
N THR A 247 -2.18 -25.51 -18.20
CA THR A 247 -1.19 -24.82 -19.04
C THR A 247 -1.81 -23.66 -19.80
N PHE A 248 -2.99 -23.85 -20.40
CA PHE A 248 -3.68 -22.81 -21.13
C PHE A 248 -4.09 -21.64 -20.24
N VAL A 249 -4.73 -21.91 -19.09
CA VAL A 249 -5.16 -20.86 -18.15
C VAL A 249 -3.97 -20.08 -17.61
N LEU A 250 -2.89 -20.76 -17.21
CA LEU A 250 -1.67 -20.10 -16.73
C LEU A 250 -1.03 -19.24 -17.83
N ASN A 251 -0.96 -19.73 -19.06
CA ASN A 251 -0.43 -18.95 -20.18
C ASN A 251 -1.31 -17.76 -20.54
N LEU A 252 -2.63 -17.87 -20.42
CA LEU A 252 -3.56 -16.75 -20.60
C LEU A 252 -3.31 -15.67 -19.53
N ILE A 253 -3.25 -16.07 -18.25
CA ILE A 253 -2.97 -15.14 -17.15
C ILE A 253 -1.62 -14.46 -17.37
N ARG A 254 -0.57 -15.24 -17.69
CA ARG A 254 0.76 -14.71 -18.01
C ARG A 254 0.74 -13.71 -19.15
N ALA A 255 0.14 -14.06 -20.28
CA ALA A 255 0.08 -13.19 -21.46
C ALA A 255 -0.69 -11.88 -21.19
N CYS A 256 -1.70 -11.91 -20.33
CA CYS A 256 -2.47 -10.73 -19.96
C CYS A 256 -1.80 -9.86 -18.90
N LEU A 257 -0.92 -10.42 -18.08
CA LEU A 257 -0.11 -9.69 -17.10
C LEU A 257 1.20 -9.19 -17.73
N SER A 258 1.82 -9.94 -18.63
CA SER A 258 3.10 -9.60 -19.28
C SER A 258 3.03 -8.38 -20.20
N GLN A 259 1.83 -7.96 -20.63
CA GLN A 259 1.63 -6.73 -21.39
C GLN A 259 1.95 -5.45 -20.59
N ILE A 260 2.38 -5.58 -19.33
CA ILE A 260 2.59 -4.44 -18.44
C ILE A 260 3.82 -3.60 -18.83
N ASN A 261 4.87 -4.11 -19.49
CA ASN A 261 5.96 -3.29 -20.06
C ASN A 261 6.68 -4.08 -21.19
N GLU A 262 6.96 -3.44 -22.34
CA GLU A 262 7.76 -4.07 -23.42
C GLU A 262 9.25 -4.23 -23.05
N GLU A 263 9.69 -3.62 -21.95
CA GLU A 263 11.10 -3.55 -21.54
C GLU A 263 11.45 -4.31 -20.24
N ASP A 264 10.45 -4.73 -19.44
CA ASP A 264 10.71 -5.45 -18.19
C ASP A 264 10.25 -6.91 -18.29
N GLU A 265 11.21 -7.81 -18.14
CA GLU A 265 10.96 -9.24 -17.93
C GLU A 265 10.11 -9.40 -16.67
N ILE A 266 8.79 -9.54 -16.83
CA ILE A 266 7.91 -9.77 -15.67
C ILE A 266 8.31 -11.11 -15.07
N VAL A 267 8.90 -11.04 -13.88
CA VAL A 267 9.32 -12.20 -13.09
C VAL A 267 8.08 -13.02 -12.75
N ASP A 268 8.12 -14.34 -12.99
CA ASP A 268 7.02 -15.28 -12.69
C ASP A 268 6.47 -15.08 -11.25
N ASP A 269 7.32 -14.68 -10.31
CA ASP A 269 6.95 -14.37 -8.92
C ASP A 269 5.87 -13.27 -8.81
N ILE A 270 5.91 -12.23 -9.66
CA ILE A 270 4.92 -11.14 -9.65
C ILE A 270 3.55 -11.65 -10.14
N ILE A 271 3.55 -12.57 -11.09
CA ILE A 271 2.33 -13.19 -11.60
C ILE A 271 1.72 -14.08 -10.52
N GLU A 272 2.55 -14.88 -9.86
CA GLU A 272 2.14 -15.76 -8.77
C GLU A 272 1.58 -14.97 -7.58
N LEU A 273 2.16 -13.81 -7.24
CA LEU A 273 1.64 -12.90 -6.21
C LEU A 273 0.23 -12.36 -6.48
N GLN A 274 -0.24 -12.38 -7.73
CA GLN A 274 -1.58 -11.92 -8.10
C GLN A 274 -2.63 -13.04 -8.10
N ILE A 275 -2.20 -14.29 -7.96
CA ILE A 275 -3.06 -15.47 -8.01
C ILE A 275 -3.27 -16.01 -6.59
N MET A 276 -4.49 -15.87 -6.08
CA MET A 276 -4.89 -16.56 -4.86
C MET A 276 -5.17 -18.03 -5.16
N ARG A 277 -4.53 -18.95 -4.43
CA ARG A 277 -4.83 -20.39 -4.45
C ARG A 277 -5.35 -20.83 -3.08
N PRO A 278 -6.66 -21.03 -2.93
CA PRO A 278 -7.22 -21.49 -1.67
C PRO A 278 -6.64 -22.85 -1.26
N THR A 279 -6.32 -23.03 0.03
CA THR A 279 -5.70 -24.27 0.51
C THR A 279 -6.76 -25.37 0.70
N PRO A 280 -6.73 -26.48 -0.07
CA PRO A 280 -7.77 -27.52 -0.02
C PRO A 280 -7.72 -28.39 1.25
N ARG A 281 -6.56 -28.49 1.90
CA ARG A 281 -6.33 -29.44 3.01
C ARG A 281 -7.01 -29.08 4.32
N ASP A 282 -7.43 -27.83 4.47
CA ASP A 282 -8.02 -27.32 5.71
C ASP A 282 -9.15 -26.35 5.39
N LYS A 283 -10.35 -26.89 5.18
CA LYS A 283 -11.57 -26.16 4.78
C LYS A 283 -11.77 -24.86 5.55
N LYS A 284 -11.48 -24.87 6.85
CA LYS A 284 -11.67 -23.73 7.76
C LYS A 284 -10.73 -22.56 7.45
N PHE A 285 -9.57 -22.84 6.88
CA PHE A 285 -8.49 -21.88 6.60
C PHE A 285 -8.19 -21.77 5.10
N ALA A 286 -9.04 -22.32 4.23
CA ALA A 286 -8.82 -22.31 2.77
C ALA A 286 -8.54 -20.92 2.22
N TRP A 287 -9.12 -19.87 2.82
CA TRP A 287 -9.03 -18.48 2.38
C TRP A 287 -8.11 -17.60 3.24
N GLN A 288 -7.32 -18.18 4.16
CA GLN A 288 -6.58 -17.42 5.19
C GLN A 288 -5.59 -16.40 4.60
N ASP A 289 -4.97 -16.76 3.48
CA ASP A 289 -3.90 -15.99 2.83
C ASP A 289 -4.43 -14.89 1.90
N PHE A 290 -5.76 -14.75 1.78
CA PHE A 290 -6.34 -13.75 0.89
C PHE A 290 -5.92 -12.31 1.27
N ASN A 291 -5.42 -11.57 0.28
CA ASN A 291 -5.13 -10.15 0.34
C ASN A 291 -5.71 -9.45 -0.90
N SER A 292 -6.69 -8.55 -0.70
CA SER A 292 -7.38 -7.84 -1.79
C SER A 292 -6.51 -6.85 -2.55
N SER A 293 -5.42 -6.36 -1.94
CA SER A 293 -4.51 -5.46 -2.60
C SER A 293 -3.60 -6.20 -3.58
N LEU A 294 -3.18 -7.42 -3.22
CA LEU A 294 -2.27 -8.25 -4.01
C LEU A 294 -3.01 -9.10 -5.05
N HIS A 295 -3.99 -9.88 -4.60
CA HIS A 295 -4.65 -10.86 -5.46
C HIS A 295 -5.66 -10.22 -6.40
N LYS A 296 -5.59 -10.60 -7.67
CA LYS A 296 -6.51 -10.16 -8.73
C LYS A 296 -7.34 -11.31 -9.31
N ILE A 297 -6.94 -12.55 -9.08
CA ILE A 297 -7.60 -13.75 -9.60
C ILE A 297 -7.56 -14.83 -8.53
N VAL A 298 -8.60 -15.67 -8.47
CA VAL A 298 -8.57 -16.93 -7.72
C VAL A 298 -8.43 -18.08 -8.71
N LEU A 299 -7.43 -18.93 -8.51
CA LEU A 299 -7.22 -20.15 -9.28
C LEU A 299 -7.30 -21.37 -8.38
N MET A 300 -8.23 -22.27 -8.69
CA MET A 300 -8.41 -23.55 -8.02
C MET A 300 -8.09 -24.65 -9.02
N ASP A 301 -6.82 -25.02 -9.10
CA ASP A 301 -6.36 -26.13 -9.93
C ASP A 301 -6.66 -27.47 -9.25
N GLU A 302 -6.93 -28.50 -10.05
CA GLU A 302 -7.38 -29.82 -9.56
C GLU A 302 -8.60 -29.72 -8.61
N PHE A 303 -9.52 -28.82 -8.90
CA PHE A 303 -10.68 -28.56 -8.06
C PHE A 303 -11.54 -29.82 -7.82
N ASP A 304 -11.66 -30.17 -6.55
CA ASP A 304 -12.66 -31.08 -6.01
C ASP A 304 -13.49 -30.32 -4.97
N ILE A 305 -14.81 -30.36 -5.12
CA ILE A 305 -15.70 -29.65 -4.19
C ILE A 305 -15.65 -30.21 -2.77
N SER A 306 -15.32 -31.48 -2.63
CA SER A 306 -15.22 -32.15 -1.33
C SER A 306 -14.08 -31.60 -0.48
N ASP A 307 -13.15 -30.85 -1.06
CA ASP A 307 -12.04 -30.19 -0.37
C ASP A 307 -12.40 -28.83 0.23
N TYR A 308 -13.58 -28.29 -0.07
CA TYR A 308 -13.97 -26.94 0.35
C TYR A 308 -15.23 -26.93 1.21
N ASP A 309 -15.41 -25.84 1.97
CA ASP A 309 -16.70 -25.52 2.56
C ASP A 309 -17.62 -24.96 1.47
N VAL A 310 -18.71 -25.65 1.19
CA VAL A 310 -19.65 -25.30 0.11
C VAL A 310 -20.32 -23.95 0.37
N THR A 311 -20.55 -23.59 1.63
CA THR A 311 -21.19 -22.32 2.00
C THR A 311 -20.27 -21.16 1.68
N ASP A 312 -18.99 -21.26 2.07
CA ASP A 312 -18.00 -20.24 1.77
C ASP A 312 -17.73 -20.18 0.27
N LEU A 313 -17.64 -21.32 -0.41
CA LEU A 313 -17.43 -21.33 -1.86
C LEU A 313 -18.60 -20.64 -2.59
N LYS A 314 -19.85 -20.88 -2.20
CA LYS A 314 -21.01 -20.18 -2.78
C LYS A 314 -20.94 -18.67 -2.57
N LYS A 315 -20.57 -18.22 -1.38
CA LYS A 315 -20.38 -16.79 -1.08
C LYS A 315 -19.28 -16.19 -1.96
N ALA A 316 -18.16 -16.90 -2.12
CA ALA A 316 -17.06 -16.50 -2.99
C ALA A 316 -17.54 -16.34 -4.45
N LEU A 317 -18.23 -17.35 -4.99
CA LEU A 317 -18.76 -17.34 -6.35
C LEU A 317 -19.81 -16.24 -6.57
N ALA A 318 -20.59 -15.89 -5.54
CA ALA A 318 -21.59 -14.84 -5.59
C ALA A 318 -21.00 -13.42 -5.40
N GLY A 319 -19.72 -13.29 -5.02
CA GLY A 319 -19.10 -12.02 -4.63
C GLY A 319 -19.64 -11.44 -3.32
N GLU A 320 -20.14 -12.31 -2.45
CA GLU A 320 -20.66 -11.95 -1.13
C GLU A 320 -19.52 -11.85 -0.09
N THR A 321 -19.86 -11.37 1.12
CA THR A 321 -18.89 -11.25 2.20
C THR A 321 -18.53 -12.62 2.77
N LEU A 322 -17.24 -12.92 2.75
CA LEU A 322 -16.60 -14.08 3.36
C LEU A 322 -16.00 -13.73 4.71
N VAL A 323 -15.85 -14.74 5.57
CA VAL A 323 -15.09 -14.65 6.81
C VAL A 323 -14.00 -15.70 6.77
N ALA A 324 -12.76 -15.31 6.49
CA ALA A 324 -11.65 -16.26 6.54
C ALA A 324 -11.07 -16.31 7.95
N ASN A 325 -10.99 -17.51 8.51
CA ASN A 325 -10.23 -17.75 9.72
C ASN A 325 -8.73 -17.73 9.38
N ARG A 326 -7.92 -17.24 10.30
CA ARG A 326 -6.46 -17.26 10.21
C ARG A 326 -5.87 -17.97 11.42
N LYS A 327 -4.87 -18.82 11.22
CA LYS A 327 -4.28 -19.59 12.32
C LYS A 327 -3.54 -18.65 13.26
N GLY A 328 -3.98 -18.59 14.52
CA GLY A 328 -3.35 -17.73 15.54
C GLY A 328 -3.68 -16.24 15.45
N GLU A 329 -4.56 -15.83 14.52
CA GLU A 329 -4.94 -14.43 14.29
C GLU A 329 -6.46 -14.23 14.32
N SER A 330 -6.89 -12.97 14.34
CA SER A 330 -8.30 -12.61 14.15
C SER A 330 -8.75 -12.92 12.74
N SER A 331 -9.99 -13.40 12.60
CA SER A 331 -10.63 -13.61 11.30
C SER A 331 -10.70 -12.32 10.48
N ILE A 332 -10.54 -12.42 9.17
CA ILE A 332 -10.71 -11.30 8.23
C ILE A 332 -12.06 -11.40 7.51
N LYS A 333 -12.67 -10.24 7.21
CA LYS A 333 -13.89 -10.15 6.41
C LYS A 333 -13.59 -9.44 5.09
N PHE A 334 -14.01 -10.02 3.98
CA PHE A 334 -13.77 -9.45 2.65
C PHE A 334 -14.82 -9.92 1.63
N LYS A 335 -14.88 -9.29 0.46
CA LYS A 335 -15.75 -9.69 -0.66
C LYS A 335 -14.91 -10.18 -1.84
N MET A 336 -15.35 -11.26 -2.48
CA MET A 336 -14.64 -11.84 -3.63
C MET A 336 -15.20 -11.29 -4.96
N GLN A 337 -14.82 -10.07 -5.32
CA GLN A 337 -15.29 -9.40 -6.54
C GLN A 337 -14.26 -9.47 -7.67
N MET A 338 -13.74 -10.68 -7.91
CA MET A 338 -12.71 -10.96 -8.91
C MET A 338 -12.99 -12.27 -9.66
N PRO A 339 -12.30 -12.52 -10.78
CA PRO A 339 -12.45 -13.76 -11.53
C PRO A 339 -11.99 -14.96 -10.70
N ILE A 340 -12.81 -16.01 -10.68
CA ILE A 340 -12.52 -17.31 -10.07
C ILE A 340 -12.51 -18.34 -11.19
N ILE A 341 -11.39 -19.06 -11.31
CA ILE A 341 -11.20 -20.14 -12.28
C ILE A 341 -11.03 -21.45 -11.52
N MET A 342 -11.95 -22.37 -11.72
CA MET A 342 -11.85 -23.75 -11.22
C MET A 342 -11.51 -24.67 -12.38
N ILE A 343 -10.46 -25.46 -12.23
CA ILE A 343 -10.02 -26.44 -13.21
C ILE A 343 -10.19 -27.82 -12.59
N SER A 344 -10.99 -28.69 -13.21
CA SER A 344 -11.24 -30.04 -12.68
C SER A 344 -11.06 -31.13 -13.75
N ASN A 345 -10.74 -32.35 -13.31
CA ASN A 345 -10.82 -33.54 -14.15
C ASN A 345 -12.20 -34.22 -14.07
N CYS A 346 -13.04 -33.77 -13.14
CA CYS A 346 -14.37 -34.31 -12.89
C CYS A 346 -15.45 -33.41 -13.49
N GLU A 347 -16.61 -34.01 -13.79
CA GLU A 347 -17.80 -33.25 -14.17
C GLU A 347 -18.21 -32.27 -13.05
N PRO A 348 -18.83 -31.13 -13.41
CA PRO A 348 -19.36 -30.21 -12.41
C PRO A 348 -20.39 -30.94 -11.53
N PRO A 349 -20.48 -30.60 -10.23
CA PRO A 349 -21.46 -31.20 -9.33
C PRO A 349 -22.88 -31.03 -9.90
N LYS A 350 -23.68 -32.09 -9.87
CA LYS A 350 -25.09 -32.00 -10.29
C LYS A 350 -25.87 -31.16 -9.28
N ASN A 351 -26.72 -30.26 -9.78
CA ASN A 351 -27.66 -29.50 -8.95
C ASN A 351 -28.75 -30.46 -8.45
N ASP A 352 -28.49 -31.21 -7.38
CA ASP A 352 -29.53 -31.99 -6.72
C ASP A 352 -30.29 -31.11 -5.73
N ARG A 353 -31.61 -31.02 -5.89
CA ARG A 353 -32.51 -30.15 -5.11
C ARG A 353 -32.50 -30.46 -3.61
N MET A 354 -32.03 -31.64 -3.21
CA MET A 354 -31.95 -32.05 -1.80
C MET A 354 -30.58 -31.79 -1.14
N THR A 355 -29.62 -31.20 -1.85
CA THR A 355 -28.24 -31.05 -1.36
C THR A 355 -27.87 -29.60 -1.07
N GLN A 356 -26.82 -29.41 -0.28
CA GLN A 356 -26.16 -28.10 -0.07
C GLN A 356 -25.63 -27.48 -1.38
N MET A 357 -25.81 -28.10 -2.55
CA MET A 357 -25.36 -27.65 -3.87
C MET A 357 -26.36 -26.76 -4.63
N GLN A 358 -27.58 -26.57 -4.13
CA GLN A 358 -28.58 -25.75 -4.83
C GLN A 358 -28.05 -24.34 -5.18
N GLY A 359 -28.17 -23.94 -6.45
CA GLY A 359 -27.73 -22.63 -6.94
C GLY A 359 -26.22 -22.50 -7.19
N PHE A 360 -25.42 -23.54 -6.95
CA PHE A 360 -23.98 -23.51 -7.22
C PHE A 360 -23.68 -23.30 -8.71
N ASN A 361 -24.26 -24.14 -9.58
CA ASN A 361 -24.02 -24.07 -11.02
C ASN A 361 -24.59 -22.79 -11.67
N GLU A 362 -25.54 -22.11 -11.03
CA GLU A 362 -26.12 -20.86 -11.55
C GLU A 362 -25.07 -19.73 -11.59
N ARG A 363 -24.03 -19.84 -10.76
CA ARG A 363 -22.90 -18.90 -10.72
C ARG A 363 -21.78 -19.28 -11.66
N LEU A 364 -21.90 -20.36 -12.42
CA LEU A 364 -20.80 -20.90 -13.22
C LEU A 364 -21.06 -20.79 -14.72
N LEU A 365 -20.00 -20.43 -15.45
CA LEU A 365 -19.82 -20.77 -16.84
C LEU A 365 -19.08 -22.10 -16.88
N VAL A 366 -19.81 -23.18 -17.20
CA VAL A 366 -19.24 -24.52 -17.30
C VAL A 366 -18.71 -24.70 -18.73
N VAL A 367 -17.43 -25.02 -18.84
CA VAL A 367 -16.75 -25.27 -20.12
C VAL A 367 -16.13 -26.66 -20.08
N LYS A 368 -16.43 -27.48 -21.09
CA LYS A 368 -15.83 -28.80 -21.26
C LYS A 368 -14.64 -28.71 -22.21
N ALA A 369 -13.45 -29.00 -21.70
CA ALA A 369 -12.22 -29.13 -22.45
C ALA A 369 -12.14 -30.53 -23.08
N ASP A 370 -12.59 -30.63 -24.32
CA ASP A 370 -12.34 -31.79 -25.17
C ASP A 370 -10.99 -31.63 -25.89
N ARG A 371 -10.33 -32.76 -26.24
CA ARG A 371 -9.07 -32.70 -27.01
C ARG A 371 -9.35 -32.01 -28.34
N LEU A 372 -8.47 -31.09 -28.74
CA LEU A 372 -8.44 -30.61 -30.11
C LEU A 372 -8.33 -31.83 -31.02
N ILE A 373 -9.35 -32.07 -31.83
CA ILE A 373 -9.22 -32.96 -32.98
C ILE A 373 -8.32 -32.17 -33.93
N HIS A 374 -7.04 -32.53 -33.96
CA HIS A 374 -6.10 -32.01 -34.94
C HIS A 374 -6.44 -32.53 -36.32
#